data_AF-A0A9D0X8J0-F1
#
_entry.id   AF-A0A9D0X8J0-F1
#
_cell.length_a   1.000
_cell.length_b   1.000
_cell.length_c   1.000
_cell.angle_alpha   90.00
_cell.angle_beta   90.00
_cell.angle_gamma   90.00
#
_symmetry.space_group_name_H-M   'P 1'
#
loop_
_entity.id
_entity.type
_entity.pdbx_description
1 polymer ?
#
loop_
_entity_poly.entity_id
_entity_poly.type
_entity_poly.pdbx_seq_one_letter_code
_entity_poly.pdbx_strand_id
1 'polypeptide(L)'
;TAAYAPFANGGRGVIAHVITRIETTDGEVLYQNIPAGPGQVVAPEHVAMMNDMLSTAIQIGTGKRARLDGWDVAGKTGTTQSNRDAVFVGYSANLITGVWLGNDDNSPMQGVGGGSYPAEIWSTFMTRAHQGLTPTDLPGRNGVTIMNPAGTPPGPQQETNQPPADRPRTLVDLINQLFGNG
;
A
#
# COMPACT_ATOMS: atom_id res chain seq x y z
N THR A 1 10.26 9.68 -2.44
CA THR A 1 10.00 8.68 -3.51
C THR A 1 10.72 7.36 -3.28
N ALA A 2 12.01 7.33 -2.89
CA ALA A 2 12.78 6.07 -2.69
C ALA A 2 12.10 5.00 -1.81
N ALA A 3 11.36 5.39 -0.76
CA ALA A 3 10.60 4.46 0.08
C ALA A 3 9.52 3.65 -0.67
N TYR A 4 9.05 4.13 -1.83
CA TYR A 4 8.08 3.42 -2.68
C TYR A 4 8.76 2.44 -3.65
N ALA A 5 10.09 2.52 -3.83
CA ALA A 5 10.80 1.71 -4.79
C ALA A 5 10.69 0.20 -4.56
N PRO A 6 10.74 -0.31 -3.32
CA PRO A 6 10.51 -1.73 -3.07
C PRO A 6 9.18 -2.23 -3.64
N PHE A 7 8.10 -1.45 -3.58
CA PHE A 7 6.80 -1.93 -4.07
C PHE A 7 6.74 -2.00 -5.61
N ALA A 8 7.40 -1.06 -6.28
CA ALA A 8 7.50 -1.03 -7.74
C ALA A 8 8.40 -2.15 -8.32
N ASN A 9 9.40 -2.62 -7.56
CA ASN A 9 10.47 -3.50 -8.07
C ASN A 9 10.50 -4.91 -7.44
N GLY A 10 9.41 -5.34 -6.79
CA GLY A 10 9.30 -6.69 -6.22
C GLY A 10 9.93 -6.87 -4.83
N GLY A 11 10.17 -5.76 -4.12
CA GLY A 11 10.52 -5.73 -2.70
C GLY A 11 12.00 -5.45 -2.43
N ARG A 12 12.76 -5.03 -3.44
CA ARG A 12 14.19 -4.76 -3.32
C ARG A 12 14.44 -3.30 -2.93
N GLY A 13 15.21 -3.10 -1.88
CA GLY A 13 15.57 -1.75 -1.44
C GLY A 13 16.49 -1.06 -2.45
N VAL A 14 16.37 0.26 -2.54
CA VAL A 14 17.13 1.10 -3.48
C VAL A 14 17.80 2.22 -2.71
N ILE A 15 19.08 2.45 -3.01
CA ILE A 15 19.80 3.66 -2.60
C ILE A 15 19.72 4.65 -3.77
N ALA A 16 18.95 5.72 -3.58
CA ALA A 16 18.80 6.75 -4.59
C ALA A 16 20.12 7.51 -4.77
N HIS A 17 20.52 7.72 -6.01
CA HIS A 17 21.72 8.46 -6.38
C HIS A 17 21.44 9.28 -7.64
N VAL A 18 22.15 10.41 -7.76
CA VAL A 18 22.10 11.27 -8.95
C VAL A 18 23.42 11.19 -9.73
N ILE A 19 24.54 11.02 -9.02
CA ILE A 19 25.87 10.90 -9.62
C ILE A 19 26.16 9.42 -9.87
N THR A 20 26.39 9.04 -11.12
CA THR A 20 26.75 7.68 -11.54
C THR A 20 28.26 7.52 -11.74
N ARG A 21 28.95 8.59 -12.16
CA ARG A 21 30.39 8.58 -12.45
C ARG A 21 30.98 9.99 -12.34
N ILE A 22 32.21 10.08 -11.83
CA ILE A 22 33.04 11.28 -11.87
C ILE A 22 34.39 10.87 -12.45
N GLU A 23 34.85 11.58 -13.47
CA GLU A 23 36.14 11.35 -14.10
C GLU A 23 36.88 12.66 -14.36
N THR A 24 38.21 12.60 -14.41
CA THR A 24 39.05 13.73 -14.82
C THR A 24 38.95 13.96 -16.33
N THR A 25 39.43 15.10 -16.81
CA THR A 25 39.54 15.37 -18.27
C THR A 25 40.39 14.33 -19.00
N ASP A 26 41.33 13.72 -18.29
CA ASP A 26 42.28 12.75 -18.82
C ASP A 26 41.72 11.32 -18.75
N GLY A 27 40.48 11.14 -18.27
CA GLY A 27 39.74 9.88 -18.24
C GLY A 27 39.93 9.04 -16.98
N GLU A 28 40.60 9.55 -15.95
CA GLU A 28 40.75 8.85 -14.67
C GLU A 28 39.42 8.85 -13.90
N VAL A 29 38.91 7.67 -13.55
CA VAL A 29 37.66 7.53 -12.79
C VAL A 29 37.93 7.79 -11.31
N LEU A 30 37.40 8.89 -10.80
CA LEU A 30 37.49 9.27 -9.39
C LEU A 30 36.37 8.66 -8.55
N TYR A 31 35.22 8.42 -9.18
CA TYR A 31 34.07 7.79 -8.54
C TYR A 31 33.22 7.07 -9.58
N GLN A 32 32.70 5.91 -9.20
CA GLN A 32 31.67 5.21 -9.95
C GLN A 32 30.67 4.62 -8.96
N ASN A 33 29.39 4.87 -9.19
CA ASN A 33 28.35 4.21 -8.41
C ASN A 33 28.37 2.71 -8.72
N ILE A 34 28.53 1.91 -7.68
CA ILE A 34 28.36 0.46 -7.75
C ILE A 34 26.95 0.17 -7.23
N PRO A 35 26.04 -0.37 -8.07
CA PRO A 35 24.68 -0.65 -7.64
C PRO A 35 24.66 -1.74 -6.56
N ALA A 36 24.65 -1.32 -5.30
CA ALA A 36 24.44 -2.19 -4.15
C ALA A 36 23.26 -1.62 -3.35
N GLY A 37 22.10 -2.28 -3.46
CA GLY A 37 20.94 -2.01 -2.61
C GLY A 37 20.98 -2.88 -1.35
N PRO A 38 20.19 -2.56 -0.31
CA PRO A 38 20.12 -3.34 0.93
C PRO A 38 19.49 -4.76 0.77
N GLY A 39 19.33 -5.25 -0.46
CA GLY A 39 18.72 -6.55 -0.76
C GLY A 39 17.19 -6.51 -0.70
N GLN A 40 16.59 -7.65 -0.36
CA GLN A 40 15.15 -7.77 -0.18
C GLN A 40 14.75 -7.12 1.15
N VAL A 41 13.88 -6.10 1.10
CA VAL A 41 13.42 -5.35 2.28
C VAL A 41 11.92 -5.50 2.54
N VAL A 42 11.16 -5.98 1.55
CA VAL A 42 9.73 -6.32 1.67
C VAL A 42 9.52 -7.68 1.02
N ALA A 43 8.86 -8.62 1.69
CA ALA A 43 8.59 -9.93 1.11
C ALA A 43 7.62 -9.83 -0.11
N PRO A 44 7.77 -10.67 -1.16
CA PRO A 44 6.97 -10.56 -2.39
C PRO A 44 5.45 -10.60 -2.16
N GLU A 45 4.97 -11.39 -1.20
CA GLU A 45 3.57 -11.49 -0.82
C GLU A 45 3.02 -10.16 -0.27
N HIS A 46 3.83 -9.44 0.52
CA HIS A 46 3.47 -8.11 1.04
C HIS A 46 3.50 -7.05 -0.06
N VAL A 47 4.41 -7.18 -1.04
CA VAL A 47 4.43 -6.30 -2.21
C VAL A 47 3.13 -6.43 -3.01
N ALA A 48 2.67 -7.66 -3.26
CA ALA A 48 1.44 -7.90 -4.01
C ALA A 48 0.22 -7.27 -3.33
N MET A 49 0.07 -7.48 -2.01
CA MET A 49 -1.00 -6.86 -1.23
C MET A 49 -0.92 -5.33 -1.23
N MET A 50 0.29 -4.76 -1.09
CA MET A 50 0.48 -3.32 -1.07
C MET A 50 0.18 -2.67 -2.42
N ASN A 51 0.61 -3.30 -3.51
CA ASN A 51 0.28 -2.86 -4.87
C ASN A 51 -1.24 -2.89 -5.08
N ASP A 52 -1.95 -3.90 -4.56
CA ASP A 52 -3.41 -3.93 -4.67
C ASP A 52 -4.12 -2.80 -3.93
N MET A 53 -3.74 -2.56 -2.67
CA MET A 53 -4.30 -1.47 -1.88
C MET A 53 -4.02 -0.09 -2.50
N LEU A 54 -2.81 0.12 -3.00
CA LEU A 54 -2.39 1.40 -3.58
C LEU A 54 -2.96 1.63 -4.99
N SER A 55 -3.14 0.58 -5.80
CA SER A 55 -3.89 0.68 -7.06
C SER A 55 -5.37 0.99 -6.79
N THR A 56 -5.97 0.38 -5.77
CA THR A 56 -7.35 0.67 -5.35
C THR A 56 -7.54 2.15 -4.96
N ALA A 57 -6.54 2.76 -4.32
CA ALA A 57 -6.56 4.19 -3.98
C ALA A 57 -6.65 5.10 -5.23
N ILE A 58 -6.08 4.68 -6.36
CA ILE A 58 -6.21 5.37 -7.65
C ILE A 58 -7.53 5.00 -8.34
N GLN A 59 -7.92 3.73 -8.34
CA GLN A 59 -9.10 3.29 -9.06
C GLN A 59 -10.39 3.85 -8.45
N ILE A 60 -10.57 3.73 -7.14
CA ILE A 60 -11.84 4.12 -6.48
C ILE A 60 -11.65 5.05 -5.27
N GLY A 61 -10.41 5.30 -4.85
CA GLY A 61 -10.08 6.13 -3.69
C GLY A 61 -9.84 7.62 -3.99
N THR A 62 -8.94 8.22 -3.21
CA THR A 62 -8.62 9.65 -3.27
C THR A 62 -7.70 10.02 -4.43
N GLY A 63 -7.06 9.04 -5.07
CA GLY A 63 -6.11 9.23 -6.17
C GLY A 63 -6.73 9.15 -7.57
N LYS A 64 -8.06 9.25 -7.72
CA LYS A 64 -8.76 9.06 -9.01
C LYS A 64 -8.20 9.86 -10.19
N ARG A 65 -7.68 11.07 -9.94
CA ARG A 65 -7.09 11.92 -10.98
C ARG A 65 -5.70 11.44 -11.46
N ALA A 66 -5.10 10.48 -10.77
CA ALA A 66 -3.84 9.85 -11.13
C ALA A 66 -4.03 8.58 -12.00
N ARG A 67 -5.25 8.29 -12.49
CA ARG A 67 -5.45 7.18 -13.43
C ARG A 67 -4.59 7.39 -14.68
N LEU A 68 -4.07 6.29 -15.21
CA LEU A 68 -3.20 6.26 -16.38
C LEU A 68 -3.66 5.12 -17.29
N ASP A 69 -4.29 5.47 -18.42
CA ASP A 69 -4.94 4.49 -19.28
C ASP A 69 -3.94 3.50 -19.89
N GLY A 70 -4.26 2.21 -19.82
CA GLY A 70 -3.42 1.13 -20.33
C GLY A 70 -2.21 0.78 -19.46
N TRP A 71 -2.06 1.40 -18.28
CA TRP A 71 -0.97 1.14 -17.35
C TRP A 71 -1.46 0.68 -15.99
N ASP A 72 -0.78 -0.31 -15.43
CA ASP A 72 -0.96 -0.69 -14.04
C ASP A 72 -0.15 0.27 -13.15
N VAL A 73 -0.86 0.99 -12.27
CA VAL A 73 -0.29 2.04 -11.44
C VAL A 73 -0.82 1.97 -10.02
N ALA A 74 0.01 2.41 -9.09
CA ALA A 74 -0.28 2.45 -7.67
C ALA A 74 0.20 3.77 -7.08
N GLY A 75 -0.50 4.30 -6.07
CA GLY A 75 -0.10 5.57 -5.48
C GLY A 75 -0.95 6.00 -4.32
N LYS A 76 -0.52 7.07 -3.65
CA LYS A 76 -1.17 7.60 -2.47
C LYS A 76 -1.12 9.11 -2.40
N THR A 77 -2.23 9.68 -1.95
CA THR A 77 -2.35 11.10 -1.61
C THR A 77 -1.86 11.39 -0.19
N GLY A 78 -1.21 12.54 0.00
CA GLY A 78 -0.93 13.17 1.28
C GLY A 78 -1.34 14.64 1.27
N THR A 79 -1.83 15.14 2.40
CA THR A 79 -2.14 16.56 2.62
C THR A 79 -1.78 16.90 4.06
N THR A 80 -1.05 17.98 4.30
CA THR A 80 -0.72 18.40 5.68
C THR A 80 -1.90 19.06 6.37
N GLN A 81 -1.91 18.98 7.70
CA GLN A 81 -2.85 19.76 8.51
C GLN A 81 -2.59 21.26 8.26
N SER A 82 -3.66 22.05 8.09
CA SER A 82 -3.63 23.45 7.60
C SER A 82 -3.50 23.64 6.07
N ASN A 83 -3.58 22.58 5.25
CA ASN A 83 -3.61 22.66 3.78
C ASN A 83 -2.41 23.42 3.17
N ARG A 84 -1.22 23.28 3.75
CA ARG A 84 0.00 23.95 3.25
C ARG A 84 0.73 23.13 2.21
N ASP A 85 0.63 21.81 2.31
CA ASP A 85 1.30 20.86 1.45
C ASP A 85 0.29 19.88 0.89
N ALA A 86 0.35 19.69 -0.42
CA ALA A 86 -0.41 18.69 -1.13
C ALA A 86 0.55 17.80 -1.91
N VAL A 87 0.51 16.50 -1.63
CA VAL A 87 1.45 15.52 -2.21
C VAL A 87 0.69 14.38 -2.87
N PHE A 88 1.17 13.98 -4.03
CA PHE A 88 0.86 12.69 -4.61
C PHE A 88 2.16 11.94 -4.90
N VAL A 89 2.28 10.70 -4.42
CA VAL A 89 3.36 9.80 -4.82
C VAL A 89 2.74 8.58 -5.47
N GLY A 90 3.15 8.30 -6.70
CA GLY A 90 2.67 7.14 -7.46
C GLY A 90 3.76 6.54 -8.33
N TYR A 91 3.51 5.34 -8.81
CA TYR A 91 4.46 4.58 -9.61
C TYR A 91 3.78 3.60 -10.57
N SER A 92 4.52 3.27 -11.63
CA SER A 92 4.37 2.08 -12.45
C SER A 92 5.53 1.11 -12.14
N ALA A 93 5.61 -0.02 -12.84
CA ALA A 93 6.77 -0.91 -12.76
C ALA A 93 8.07 -0.26 -13.28
N ASN A 94 7.97 0.81 -14.08
CA ASN A 94 9.11 1.45 -14.72
C ASN A 94 9.58 2.73 -14.02
N LEU A 95 8.66 3.48 -13.39
CA LEU A 95 8.96 4.80 -12.88
C LEU A 95 8.16 5.14 -11.62
N ILE A 96 8.82 5.80 -10.68
CA ILE A 96 8.23 6.34 -9.45
C ILE A 96 8.32 7.86 -9.52
N THR A 97 7.21 8.54 -9.27
CA THR A 97 7.16 10.01 -9.29
C THR A 97 6.41 10.53 -8.09
N GLY A 98 6.97 11.56 -7.46
CA GLY A 98 6.32 12.34 -6.41
C GLY A 98 6.08 13.75 -6.92
N VAL A 99 4.88 14.26 -6.72
CA VAL A 99 4.50 15.65 -7.00
C VAL A 99 4.10 16.29 -5.68
N TRP A 100 4.78 17.37 -5.31
CA TRP A 100 4.46 18.21 -4.16
C TRP A 100 4.08 19.60 -4.66
N LEU A 101 3.01 20.15 -4.10
CA LEU A 101 2.61 21.54 -4.23
C LEU A 101 2.54 22.16 -2.84
N GLY A 102 3.01 23.40 -2.74
CA GLY A 102 2.91 24.26 -1.57
C GLY A 102 3.36 25.68 -1.93
N ASN A 103 3.05 26.64 -1.06
CA ASN A 103 3.53 28.00 -1.19
C ASN A 103 4.84 28.16 -0.41
N ASP A 104 5.83 28.83 -1.00
CA ASP A 104 7.15 29.05 -0.37
C ASP A 104 7.05 29.81 0.96
N ASP A 105 6.02 30.65 1.12
CA ASP A 105 5.73 31.41 2.34
C ASP A 105 4.89 30.65 3.38
N ASN A 106 4.60 29.36 3.14
CA ASN A 106 3.75 28.50 3.96
C ASN A 106 2.29 28.97 4.10
N SER A 107 1.82 29.89 3.26
CA SER A 107 0.41 30.26 3.25
C SER A 107 -0.48 29.08 2.84
N PRO A 108 -1.67 28.88 3.45
CA PRO A 108 -2.56 27.78 3.09
C PRO A 108 -3.03 27.85 1.64
N MET A 109 -3.10 26.69 0.98
CA MET A 109 -3.71 26.55 -0.35
C MET A 109 -5.17 26.12 -0.19
N GLN A 110 -6.12 26.96 -0.64
CA GLN A 110 -7.53 26.59 -0.58
C GLN A 110 -7.91 25.59 -1.67
N GLY A 111 -8.51 24.46 -1.29
CA GLY A 111 -8.99 23.45 -2.24
C GLY A 111 -7.89 22.61 -2.91
N VAL A 112 -6.63 22.77 -2.50
CA VAL A 112 -5.50 22.00 -3.03
C VAL A 112 -5.13 20.88 -2.04
N GLY A 113 -5.39 19.64 -2.43
CA GLY A 113 -5.02 18.45 -1.67
C GLY A 113 -4.32 17.44 -2.58
N GLY A 114 -3.70 16.42 -1.99
CA GLY A 114 -2.90 15.45 -2.77
C GLY A 114 -3.64 14.79 -3.94
N GLY A 115 -4.96 14.63 -3.83
CA GLY A 115 -5.80 14.03 -4.89
C GLY A 115 -6.29 15.00 -5.97
N SER A 116 -6.02 16.31 -5.85
CA SER A 116 -6.43 17.32 -6.83
C SER A 116 -5.31 17.60 -7.84
N TYR A 117 -4.69 18.78 -7.81
CA TYR A 117 -3.66 19.19 -8.76
C TYR A 117 -2.41 18.29 -8.73
N PRO A 118 -1.88 17.84 -7.58
CA PRO A 118 -0.71 16.96 -7.58
C PRO A 118 -0.94 15.64 -8.33
N ALA A 119 -2.09 15.00 -8.15
CA ALA A 119 -2.45 13.77 -8.84
C ALA A 119 -2.63 13.97 -10.36
N GLU A 120 -3.21 15.09 -10.78
CA GLU A 120 -3.42 15.43 -12.19
C GLU A 120 -2.10 15.77 -12.91
N ILE A 121 -1.22 16.53 -12.25
CA ILE A 121 0.13 16.81 -12.74
C ILE A 121 0.92 15.50 -12.85
N TRP A 122 0.81 14.61 -11.86
CA TRP A 122 1.43 13.29 -11.90
C TRP A 122 0.94 12.49 -13.12
N SER A 123 -0.38 12.42 -13.36
CA SER A 123 -0.92 11.68 -14.52
C SER A 123 -0.44 12.26 -15.85
N THR A 124 -0.42 13.59 -15.96
CA THR A 124 0.06 14.29 -17.16
C THR A 124 1.54 14.01 -17.44
N PHE A 125 2.37 14.07 -16.39
CA PHE A 125 3.79 13.74 -16.49
C PHE A 125 4.00 12.28 -16.88
N MET A 126 3.34 11.35 -16.17
CA MET A 126 3.49 9.92 -16.43
C MET A 126 3.02 9.53 -17.82
N THR A 127 1.92 10.10 -18.32
CA THR A 127 1.45 9.90 -19.70
C THR A 127 2.53 10.20 -20.72
N ARG A 128 3.31 11.27 -20.52
CA ARG A 128 4.43 11.61 -21.41
C ARG A 128 5.63 10.70 -21.17
N ALA A 129 5.97 10.43 -19.92
CA ALA A 129 7.12 9.58 -19.56
C ALA A 129 6.97 8.13 -20.04
N HIS A 130 5.75 7.66 -20.26
CA HIS A 130 5.44 6.30 -20.71
C HIS A 130 5.30 6.16 -22.22
N GLN A 131 5.50 7.24 -23.00
CA GLN A 131 5.45 7.16 -24.46
C GLN A 131 6.56 6.25 -24.98
N GLY A 132 6.17 5.26 -25.80
CA GLY A 132 7.09 4.27 -26.38
C GLY A 132 7.53 3.16 -25.43
N LEU A 133 7.05 3.16 -24.17
CA LEU A 133 7.26 2.03 -23.26
C LEU A 133 6.19 0.97 -23.44
N THR A 134 6.54 -0.28 -23.12
CA THR A 134 5.58 -1.39 -23.10
C THR A 134 4.90 -1.48 -21.73
N PRO A 135 3.55 -1.49 -21.66
CA PRO A 135 2.83 -1.71 -20.43
C PRO A 135 3.35 -2.93 -19.68
N THR A 136 3.69 -2.73 -18.41
CA THR A 136 4.20 -3.77 -17.52
C THR A 136 3.40 -3.73 -16.23
N ASP A 137 2.87 -4.87 -15.82
CA ASP A 137 2.07 -4.98 -14.61
C ASP A 137 2.93 -4.81 -13.35
N LEU A 138 2.34 -4.29 -12.29
CA LEU A 138 3.06 -4.18 -11.02
C LEU A 138 3.31 -5.59 -10.44
N PRO A 139 4.43 -5.78 -9.73
CA PRO A 139 4.75 -7.06 -9.11
C PRO A 139 3.59 -7.60 -8.26
N GLY A 140 3.21 -8.85 -8.50
CA GLY A 140 2.18 -9.56 -7.73
C GLY A 140 0.73 -9.31 -8.14
N ARG A 141 0.42 -8.39 -9.06
CA ARG A 141 -0.97 -8.14 -9.49
C ARG A 141 -1.55 -9.23 -10.42
N ASN A 142 -0.70 -10.02 -11.07
CA ASN A 142 -1.10 -11.09 -12.00
C ASN A 142 -1.22 -12.49 -11.36
N GLY A 143 -1.59 -12.57 -10.08
CA GLY A 143 -1.65 -13.87 -9.38
C GLY A 143 -2.29 -13.89 -7.99
N VAL A 144 -2.80 -12.76 -7.50
CA VAL A 144 -3.50 -12.73 -6.22
C VAL A 144 -4.99 -12.95 -6.46
N THR A 145 -5.45 -14.18 -6.26
CA THR A 145 -6.80 -14.37 -5.75
C THR A 145 -6.84 -13.63 -4.42
N ILE A 146 -7.57 -12.52 -4.36
CA ILE A 146 -7.83 -11.82 -3.10
C ILE A 146 -8.39 -12.89 -2.15
N MET A 147 -7.59 -13.32 -1.17
CA MET A 147 -8.14 -13.96 0.01
C MET A 147 -9.06 -12.89 0.58
N ASN A 148 -10.37 -13.13 0.43
CA ASN A 148 -11.41 -12.21 0.81
C ASN A 148 -11.07 -11.64 2.20
N PRO A 149 -10.90 -10.31 2.38
CA PRO A 149 -10.64 -9.74 3.70
C PRO A 149 -11.82 -9.95 4.66
N ALA A 150 -12.93 -10.52 4.18
CA ALA A 150 -13.88 -11.24 5.02
C ALA A 150 -13.37 -12.65 5.39
N GLY A 151 -12.11 -12.77 5.81
CA GLY A 151 -11.84 -13.64 6.95
C GLY A 151 -12.51 -12.96 8.11
N THR A 152 -13.77 -13.29 8.38
CA THR A 152 -14.43 -12.89 9.63
C THR A 152 -13.38 -13.15 10.72
N PRO A 153 -12.99 -12.15 11.55
CA PRO A 153 -12.24 -12.48 12.75
C PRO A 153 -12.99 -13.65 13.38
N PRO A 154 -12.35 -14.74 13.84
CA PRO A 154 -13.08 -15.77 14.54
C PRO A 154 -13.92 -15.03 15.56
N GLY A 155 -15.25 -15.11 15.39
CA GLY A 155 -16.17 -14.46 16.31
C GLY A 155 -15.75 -14.89 17.72
N PRO A 156 -16.03 -14.07 18.76
CA PRO A 156 -15.75 -14.49 20.13
C PRO A 156 -16.16 -15.95 20.23
N GLN A 157 -15.19 -16.83 20.50
CA GLN A 157 -15.41 -18.27 20.48
C GLN A 157 -16.68 -18.47 21.30
N GLN A 158 -17.76 -18.86 20.64
CA GLN A 158 -18.90 -19.35 21.37
C GLN A 158 -18.33 -20.58 22.05
N GLU A 159 -17.99 -20.44 23.33
CA GLU A 159 -17.93 -21.57 24.23
C GLU A 159 -19.18 -22.37 23.87
N THR A 160 -18.95 -23.54 23.29
CA THR A 160 -19.99 -24.54 23.17
C THR A 160 -20.38 -24.83 24.61
N ASN A 161 -21.37 -24.09 25.10
CA ASN A 161 -22.11 -24.39 26.32
C ASN A 161 -22.92 -25.63 26.00
N GLN A 162 -22.20 -26.74 25.89
CA GLN A 162 -22.74 -28.06 26.04
C GLN A 162 -23.09 -28.14 27.53
N PRO A 163 -24.39 -28.16 27.89
CA PRO A 163 -24.74 -28.22 29.29
C PRO A 163 -24.11 -29.50 29.88
N PRO A 164 -23.45 -29.42 31.05
CA PRO A 164 -22.94 -30.61 31.69
C PRO A 164 -24.10 -31.58 31.91
N ALA A 165 -23.84 -32.86 31.64
CA ALA A 165 -24.79 -33.93 31.81
C ALA A 165 -25.40 -33.88 33.22
N ASP A 166 -26.74 -33.91 33.22
CA ASP A 166 -27.64 -34.27 34.30
C ASP A 166 -27.35 -33.68 35.69
N ARG A 167 -27.97 -32.53 35.97
CA ARG A 167 -28.21 -32.08 37.34
C ARG A 167 -29.70 -31.72 37.50
N PRO A 168 -30.35 -32.15 38.59
CA PRO A 168 -31.76 -31.87 38.85
C PRO A 168 -32.01 -30.35 38.84
N ARG A 169 -33.02 -29.93 38.09
CA ARG A 169 -33.26 -28.51 37.80
C ARG A 169 -34.09 -27.80 38.87
N THR A 170 -34.61 -28.53 39.85
CA THR A 170 -35.44 -27.98 40.92
C THR A 170 -35.20 -28.66 42.28
N LEU A 171 -35.58 -27.97 43.36
CA LEU A 171 -35.58 -28.52 44.73
C LEU A 171 -36.50 -29.75 44.86
N VAL A 172 -37.55 -29.82 44.01
CA VAL A 172 -38.50 -30.94 43.94
C VAL A 172 -37.83 -32.18 43.33
N ASP A 173 -36.98 -32.01 42.32
CA ASP A 173 -36.22 -33.10 41.70
C ASP A 173 -35.21 -33.71 42.69
N LEU A 174 -34.62 -32.89 43.56
CA LEU A 174 -33.67 -33.34 44.60
C LEU A 174 -34.36 -34.18 45.69
N ILE A 175 -35.58 -33.80 46.10
CA ILE A 175 -36.36 -34.53 47.11
C ILE A 175 -36.82 -35.89 46.58
N ASN A 176 -37.28 -35.93 45.32
CA ASN A 176 -37.70 -37.18 44.67
C ASN A 176 -36.53 -38.16 44.43
N GLN A 177 -35.31 -37.64 44.26
CA GLN A 177 -34.11 -38.45 44.07
C GLN A 177 -33.51 -38.97 45.39
N LEU A 178 -33.75 -38.29 46.52
CA LEU A 178 -33.31 -38.72 47.86
C LEU A 178 -34.25 -39.71 48.54
N PHE A 179 -35.53 -39.73 48.18
CA PHE A 179 -36.57 -40.57 48.83
C PHE A 179 -37.37 -41.44 47.86
N GLY A 180 -36.84 -41.72 46.66
CA GLY A 180 -37.58 -42.35 45.57
C GLY A 180 -38.29 -43.68 45.91
N ASN A 181 -39.56 -43.73 45.54
CA ASN A 181 -40.47 -44.87 45.35
C ASN A 181 -40.99 -45.65 46.56
N GLY A 182 -42.23 -45.29 46.93
CA GLY A 182 -43.29 -46.23 47.30
C GLY A 182 -44.51 -45.96 46.44
#